data_AF-A0A1H0RSF2-F1
#
_entry.id   AF-A0A1H0RSF2-F1
#
_cell.length_a   1.000
_cell.length_b   1.000
_cell.length_c   1.000
_cell.angle_alpha   90.00
_cell.angle_beta   90.00
_cell.angle_gamma   90.00
#
_symmetry.space_group_name_H-M   'P 1'
#
loop_
_entity.id
_entity.type
_entity.pdbx_description
1 polymer ?
#
loop_
_entity_poly.entity_id
_entity_poly.type
_entity_poly.pdbx_seq_one_letter_code
_entity_poly.pdbx_strand_id
1 'polypeptide(L)'
;MHEKAAVLLQSVVRNHALIDGNKRLSWMAAFVFLGLNGLDLDAPEDDAYDLVIAASTGSVDHAEIAAHLARWTHPIAVSPA
;
A
#
# COMPACT_ATOMS: atom_id res chain seq x y z
N MET A 1 9.51 -6.87 2.63
CA MET A 1 8.75 -5.80 3.33
C MET A 1 7.41 -5.54 2.65
N HIS A 2 7.39 -5.46 1.33
CA HIS A 2 6.20 -5.21 0.51
C HIS A 2 5.08 -6.23 0.71
N GLU A 3 5.38 -7.51 0.89
CA GLU A 3 4.35 -8.52 1.23
C GLU A 3 3.58 -8.17 2.51
N LYS A 4 4.26 -7.69 3.56
CA LYS A 4 3.60 -7.28 4.81
C LYS A 4 2.72 -6.05 4.59
N ALA A 5 3.20 -5.08 3.81
CA ALA A 5 2.44 -3.89 3.43
C ALA A 5 1.19 -4.25 2.58
N ALA A 6 1.34 -5.20 1.66
CA ALA A 6 0.28 -5.68 0.79
C ALA A 6 -0.81 -6.42 1.57
N VAL A 7 -0.42 -7.32 2.49
CA VAL A 7 -1.37 -8.01 3.35
C VAL A 7 -2.09 -7.03 4.28
N LEU A 8 -1.39 -6.01 4.80
CA LEU A 8 -2.01 -4.94 5.59
C LEU A 8 -3.06 -4.18 4.77
N LEU A 9 -2.70 -3.72 3.57
CA LEU A 9 -3.61 -3.03 2.64
C LEU A 9 -4.84 -3.89 2.35
N GLN A 10 -4.62 -5.13 1.90
CA GLN A 10 -5.68 -6.06 1.53
C GLN A 10 -6.62 -6.34 2.72
N SER A 11 -6.06 -6.51 3.91
CA SER A 11 -6.84 -6.78 5.13
C SER A 11 -7.70 -5.58 5.52
N VAL A 12 -7.16 -4.36 5.48
CA VAL A 12 -7.92 -3.14 5.80
C VAL A 12 -9.04 -2.90 4.79
N VAL A 13 -8.75 -3.06 3.49
CA VAL A 13 -9.73 -2.74 2.44
C VAL A 13 -10.85 -3.78 2.35
N ARG A 14 -10.57 -5.06 2.62
CA ARG A 14 -11.55 -6.15 2.50
C ARG A 14 -12.32 -6.46 3.79
N ASN A 15 -11.79 -6.12 4.96
CA ASN A 15 -12.48 -6.41 6.22
C ASN A 15 -13.50 -5.32 6.61
N HIS A 16 -13.55 -4.20 5.88
CA HIS A 16 -14.51 -3.11 6.07
C HIS A 16 -14.61 -2.63 7.54
N ALA A 17 -13.46 -2.38 8.17
CA ALA A 17 -13.39 -2.03 9.60
C ALA A 17 -14.10 -0.70 9.94
N LEU A 18 -14.26 0.19 8.97
CA LEU A 18 -14.94 1.48 9.12
C LEU A 18 -16.26 1.52 8.33
N ILE A 19 -17.18 2.42 8.74
CA ILE A 19 -18.42 2.73 8.00
C ILE A 19 -18.10 3.24 6.59
N ASP A 20 -17.09 4.10 6.45
CA ASP A 20 -16.54 4.55 5.16
C ASP A 20 -15.03 4.83 5.30
N GLY A 21 -14.33 4.99 4.17
CA GLY A 21 -12.94 5.41 4.13
C GLY A 21 -11.92 4.27 4.10
N ASN A 22 -12.36 3.00 4.14
CA ASN A 22 -11.47 1.83 4.16
C ASN A 22 -10.43 1.82 3.01
N LYS A 23 -10.81 2.29 1.82
CA LYS A 23 -9.89 2.41 0.67
C LYS A 23 -8.74 3.39 0.95
N ARG A 24 -9.08 4.62 1.36
CA ARG A 24 -8.10 5.67 1.73
C ARG A 24 -7.24 5.23 2.92
N LEU A 25 -7.86 4.61 3.92
CA LEU A 25 -7.14 4.09 5.08
C LEU A 25 -6.17 2.97 4.68
N SER A 26 -6.58 2.03 3.83
CA SER A 26 -5.72 0.92 3.40
C SER A 26 -4.46 1.40 2.69
N TRP A 27 -4.60 2.39 1.80
CA TRP A 27 -3.48 3.03 1.13
C TRP A 27 -2.55 3.73 2.13
N MET A 28 -3.11 4.57 3.00
CA MET A 28 -2.32 5.31 3.99
C MET A 28 -1.62 4.38 5.00
N ALA A 29 -2.26 3.27 5.37
CA ALA A 29 -1.66 2.27 6.24
C ALA A 29 -0.44 1.61 5.58
N ALA A 30 -0.52 1.26 4.29
CA ALA A 30 0.62 0.72 3.54
C ALA A 30 1.73 1.77 3.36
N PHE A 31 1.37 3.01 3.01
CA PHE A 31 2.29 4.14 2.86
C PHE A 31 3.08 4.39 4.16
N VAL A 32 2.38 4.57 5.28
CA VAL A 32 3.02 4.81 6.59
C VAL A 32 3.84 3.59 7.03
N PHE A 33 3.34 2.37 6.84
CA PHE A 33 4.07 1.16 7.20
C PHE A 33 5.41 1.07 6.45
N LEU A 34 5.43 1.36 5.15
CA LEU A 34 6.67 1.38 4.37
C LEU A 34 7.61 2.50 4.84
N GLY A 35 7.09 3.70 5.07
CA GLY A 35 7.86 4.85 5.59
C GLY A 35 8.52 4.57 6.94
N LEU A 36 7.80 3.93 7.87
CA LEU A 36 8.34 3.48 9.16
C LEU A 36 9.47 2.44 9.01
N ASN A 37 9.56 1.79 7.86
CA ASN A 37 10.59 0.82 7.54
C ASN A 37 11.65 1.37 6.56
N GLY A 38 11.75 2.69 6.43
CA GLY A 38 12.80 3.35 5.63
C GLY A 38 12.56 3.30 4.13
N LEU A 39 11.34 2.99 3.69
CA LEU A 39 10.95 2.95 2.29
C LEU A 39 9.98 4.10 2.01
N ASP A 40 10.35 4.97 1.08
CA ASP A 40 9.43 5.95 0.52
C ASP A 40 8.59 5.28 -0.56
N LEU A 41 7.33 5.65 -0.67
CA LEU A 41 6.38 5.08 -1.63
C LEU A 41 5.92 6.17 -2.58
N ASP A 42 6.46 6.18 -3.79
CA ASP A 42 6.15 7.12 -4.86
C ASP A 42 5.42 6.38 -5.99
N ALA A 43 4.10 6.36 -5.87
CA ALA A 43 3.21 5.71 -6.83
C ALA A 43 2.47 6.77 -7.66
N PRO A 44 2.36 6.59 -8.99
CA PRO A 44 1.46 7.40 -9.79
C PRO A 44 0.03 7.35 -9.24
N GLU A 45 -0.65 8.50 -9.16
CA GLU A 45 -1.95 8.61 -8.50
C GLU A 45 -3.00 7.66 -9.08
N ASP A 46 -3.12 7.62 -10.41
CA ASP A 46 -4.07 6.74 -11.11
C ASP A 46 -3.76 5.25 -10.85
N ASP A 47 -2.48 4.86 -10.92
CA ASP A 47 -2.09 3.47 -10.68
C ASP A 47 -2.33 3.04 -9.23
N ALA A 48 -2.09 3.94 -8.27
CA ALA A 48 -2.37 3.70 -6.85
C ALA A 48 -3.87 3.55 -6.59
N TYR A 49 -4.68 4.41 -7.22
CA TYR A 49 -6.14 4.32 -7.17
C TYR A 49 -6.63 2.97 -7.71
N ASP A 50 -6.18 2.60 -8.92
CA ASP A 50 -6.57 1.34 -9.57
C ASP A 50 -6.18 0.13 -8.75
N LEU A 51 -4.97 0.13 -8.15
CA LEU A 51 -4.52 -0.95 -7.27
C LEU A 51 -5.44 -1.11 -6.05
N VAL A 52 -5.81 -0.01 -5.39
CA VAL A 52 -6.67 -0.05 -4.20
C VAL A 52 -8.08 -0.52 -4.57
N ILE A 53 -8.61 -0.10 -5.72
CA ILE A 53 -9.90 -0.58 -6.24
C ILE A 53 -9.83 -2.09 -6.55
N ALA A 54 -8.79 -2.54 -7.26
CA ALA A 54 -8.58 -3.95 -7.57
C ALA A 54 -8.46 -4.80 -6.29
N ALA A 55 -7.71 -4.32 -5.29
CA ALA A 55 -7.58 -5.00 -4.00
C ALA A 55 -8.92 -5.06 -3.24
N SER A 56 -9.72 -3.98 -3.31
CA SER A 56 -11.04 -3.93 -2.66
C SER A 56 -12.06 -4.88 -3.27
N THR A 57 -11.94 -5.15 -4.57
CA THR A 57 -12.82 -6.07 -5.31
C THR A 57 -12.31 -7.52 -5.27
N GLY A 58 -11.08 -7.74 -4.79
CA GLY A 58 -10.44 -9.05 -4.80
C GLY A 58 -9.94 -9.47 -6.19
N SER A 59 -9.79 -8.50 -7.11
CA SER A 59 -9.31 -8.74 -8.48
C SER A 59 -7.80 -8.92 -8.56
N VAL A 60 -7.08 -8.57 -7.48
CA VAL A 60 -5.64 -8.83 -7.30
C VAL A 60 -5.39 -9.48 -5.94
N ASP A 61 -4.42 -10.38 -5.88
CA ASP A 61 -3.96 -10.98 -4.64
C ASP A 61 -2.89 -10.14 -3.94
N HIS A 62 -2.45 -10.58 -2.75
CA HIS A 62 -1.44 -9.84 -1.99
C HIS A 62 -0.05 -9.88 -2.62
N ALA A 63 0.28 -10.90 -3.42
CA ALA A 63 1.55 -10.99 -4.11
C ALA A 63 1.62 -9.97 -5.25
N GLU A 64 0.53 -9.80 -6.00
CA GLU A 64 0.38 -8.76 -7.02
C GLU A 64 0.46 -7.37 -6.38
N ILE A 65 -0.27 -7.12 -5.28
CA ILE A 65 -0.18 -5.85 -4.54
C ILE A 65 1.26 -5.58 -4.09
N ALA A 66 1.96 -6.59 -3.56
CA ALA A 66 3.36 -6.45 -3.13
C ALA A 66 4.28 -6.10 -4.31
N ALA A 67 4.05 -6.68 -5.48
CA ALA A 67 4.82 -6.38 -6.69
C ALA A 67 4.61 -4.93 -7.17
N HIS A 68 3.37 -4.40 -7.12
CA HIS A 68 3.11 -3.00 -7.39
C HIS A 68 3.84 -2.08 -6.41
N LEU A 69 3.68 -2.33 -5.10
CA LEU A 69 4.35 -1.55 -4.07
C LEU A 69 5.89 -1.58 -4.25
N ALA A 70 6.47 -2.73 -4.58
CA ALA A 70 7.92 -2.84 -4.79
C ALA A 70 8.43 -1.98 -5.96
N ARG A 71 7.64 -1.82 -7.03
CA ARG A 71 8.01 -0.96 -8.17
C ARG A 71 7.99 0.53 -7.84
N TRP A 72 7.18 0.93 -6.87
CA TRP A 72 6.99 2.33 -6.47
C TRP A 72 7.81 2.72 -5.24
N THR A 73 8.57 1.80 -4.66
CA THR A 73 9.36 2.10 -3.46
C THR A 73 10.82 2.34 -3.75
N HIS A 74 11.39 3.33 -3.08
CA HIS A 74 12.83 3.54 -2.98
C HIS A 74 13.24 3.75 -1.52
N PRO A 75 14.51 3.47 -1.16
CA PRO A 75 15.00 3.80 0.17
C PRO A 75 14.89 5.31 0.44
N ILE A 76 14.41 5.67 1.63
CA ILE A 76 14.49 7.05 2.10
C ILE A 76 15.97 7.41 2.22
N ALA A 77 16.40 8.43 1.48
CA ALA A 77 17.77 8.94 1.61
C ALA A 77 17.98 9.43 3.05
N VAL A 78 18.85 8.75 3.79
CA VAL A 78 19.29 9.23 5.09
C VAL A 78 20.21 10.41 4.83
N SER A 79 19.76 11.63 5.07
CA SER A 79 20.67 12.78 5.08
C SER A 79 21.71 12.52 6.17
N PRO A 80 23.03 12.60 5.88
CA PRO A 80 24.03 12.54 6.93
C PRO A 80 23.76 13.70 7.88
N ALA A 81 23.65 13.40 9.17
CA ALA A 81 23.61 14.40 10.23
C ALA A 81 24.97 15.10 10.37
#